data_AF-A0A1C4Y3Q9-F1
#
_entry.id   AF-A0A1C4Y3Q9-F1
#
_cell.length_a   1.000
_cell.length_b   1.000
_cell.length_c   1.000
_cell.angle_alpha   90.00
_cell.angle_beta   90.00
_cell.angle_gamma   90.00
#
_symmetry.space_group_name_H-M   'P 1'
#
loop_
_entity.id
_entity.type
_entity.pdbx_description
1 polymer ?
#
loop_
_entity_poly.entity_id
_entity_poly.type
_entity_poly.pdbx_seq_one_letter_code
_entity_poly.pdbx_strand_id
1 'polypeptide(L)'
;MESWWARRRVLVMSAAAVALLAGALGWLLWPEPEAPPAPRERQYRAFTACLLTDDRGIAGEQARAVWDGMQRASLAHSIQVQYLAVDGPQTAANAAAYFNSLALRQCQVVIAVGEAPGGALVDGKDRFPGLRYVVVGETAPLDGVTVVPETTADRVTSAVENTVGEMATSGGN
;
A
#
# COMPACT_ATOMS: atom_id res chain seq x y z
N MET A 1 -28.76 -4.20 -78.32
CA MET A 1 -28.75 -3.41 -77.06
C MET A 1 -28.38 -4.23 -75.81
N GLU A 2 -28.15 -5.53 -75.91
CA GLU A 2 -27.91 -6.42 -74.74
C GLU A 2 -26.45 -6.47 -74.23
N SER A 3 -25.46 -6.07 -75.03
CA SER A 3 -24.04 -6.14 -74.65
C SER A 3 -23.59 -5.08 -73.63
N TRP A 4 -24.35 -3.99 -73.47
CA TRP A 4 -24.08 -2.92 -72.50
C TRP A 4 -24.42 -3.33 -71.07
N TRP A 5 -25.47 -4.14 -70.89
CA TRP A 5 -25.93 -4.63 -69.58
C TRP A 5 -25.00 -5.69 -69.00
N ALA A 6 -24.44 -6.56 -69.84
CA ALA A 6 -23.45 -7.57 -69.43
C ALA A 6 -22.14 -6.92 -68.95
N ARG A 7 -21.62 -5.92 -69.69
CA ARG A 7 -20.40 -5.20 -69.31
C ARG A 7 -20.55 -4.41 -68.01
N ARG A 8 -21.72 -3.77 -67.80
CA ARG A 8 -22.00 -3.02 -66.58
C ARG A 8 -22.15 -3.93 -65.35
N ARG A 9 -22.73 -5.12 -65.50
CA ARG A 9 -22.78 -6.14 -64.42
C ARG A 9 -21.39 -6.67 -64.06
N VAL A 10 -20.55 -6.96 -65.05
CA VAL A 10 -19.17 -7.41 -64.80
C VAL A 10 -18.34 -6.34 -64.08
N LEU A 11 -18.49 -5.06 -64.46
CA LEU A 11 -17.83 -3.93 -63.80
C LEU A 11 -18.29 -3.73 -62.35
N VAL A 12 -19.59 -3.87 -62.06
CA VAL A 12 -20.12 -3.76 -60.70
C VAL A 12 -19.65 -4.92 -59.82
N MET A 13 -19.64 -6.15 -60.34
CA MET A 13 -19.19 -7.32 -59.59
C MET A 13 -17.69 -7.28 -59.29
N SER A 14 -16.88 -6.78 -60.23
CA SER A 14 -15.43 -6.60 -60.01
C SER A 14 -15.14 -5.49 -59.00
N ALA A 15 -15.86 -4.37 -59.06
CA ALA A 15 -15.73 -3.32 -58.04
C ALA A 15 -16.11 -3.81 -56.64
N ALA A 16 -17.18 -4.60 -56.52
CA ALA A 16 -17.60 -5.19 -55.25
C ALA A 16 -16.56 -6.17 -54.69
N ALA A 17 -15.97 -7.01 -55.55
CA ALA A 17 -14.92 -7.95 -55.15
C ALA A 17 -13.66 -7.22 -54.64
N VAL A 18 -13.26 -6.14 -55.31
CA VAL A 18 -12.10 -5.32 -54.88
C VAL A 18 -12.37 -4.65 -53.53
N ALA A 19 -13.58 -4.11 -53.31
CA ALA A 19 -13.95 -3.48 -52.05
C ALA A 19 -13.93 -4.48 -50.88
N LEU A 20 -14.45 -5.70 -51.10
CA LEU A 20 -14.42 -6.77 -50.10
C LEU A 20 -13.00 -7.20 -49.76
N LEU A 21 -12.14 -7.35 -50.77
CA LEU A 21 -10.73 -7.69 -50.56
C LEU A 21 -9.99 -6.59 -49.79
N ALA A 22 -10.20 -5.32 -50.14
CA ALA A 22 -9.59 -4.20 -49.44
C ALA A 22 -10.05 -4.10 -47.97
N GLY A 23 -11.34 -4.34 -47.70
CA GLY A 23 -11.86 -4.40 -46.33
C GLY A 23 -11.28 -5.56 -45.52
N ALA A 24 -11.17 -6.74 -46.13
CA ALA A 24 -10.57 -7.90 -45.48
C ALA A 24 -9.08 -7.69 -45.17
N LEU A 25 -8.33 -7.10 -46.11
CA LEU A 25 -6.93 -6.73 -45.91
C LEU A 25 -6.76 -5.66 -44.83
N GLY A 26 -7.62 -4.64 -44.83
CA GLY A 26 -7.62 -3.60 -43.79
C GLY A 26 -7.92 -4.16 -42.40
N TRP A 27 -8.82 -5.14 -42.31
CA TRP A 27 -9.12 -5.84 -41.06
C TRP A 27 -7.96 -6.74 -40.61
N LEU A 28 -7.35 -7.49 -41.53
CA LEU A 28 -6.26 -8.42 -41.24
C LEU A 28 -4.96 -7.70 -40.86
N LEU A 29 -4.73 -6.53 -41.44
CA LEU A 29 -3.57 -5.68 -41.16
C LEU A 29 -3.84 -4.65 -40.06
N TRP A 30 -5.00 -4.73 -39.40
CA TRP A 30 -5.33 -3.80 -38.34
C TRP A 30 -4.38 -4.03 -37.17
N PRO A 31 -3.60 -3.02 -36.75
CA PRO A 31 -2.64 -3.18 -35.67
C PRO A 31 -3.40 -3.47 -34.38
N GLU A 32 -2.98 -4.52 -33.69
CA GLU A 32 -3.52 -4.86 -32.38
C GLU A 32 -3.19 -3.71 -31.41
N PRO A 33 -4.15 -3.28 -30.58
CA PRO A 33 -3.85 -2.32 -29.51
C PRO A 33 -2.72 -2.88 -28.65
N GLU A 34 -1.67 -2.09 -28.41
CA GLU A 34 -0.61 -2.45 -27.50
C GLU A 34 -1.23 -2.90 -26.17
N ALA A 35 -0.94 -4.14 -25.76
CA ALA A 35 -1.44 -4.68 -24.52
C ALA A 35 -1.00 -3.72 -23.39
N PRO A 36 -1.92 -3.33 -22.47
CA PRO A 36 -1.54 -2.49 -21.36
C PRO A 36 -0.39 -3.15 -20.60
N PRO A 37 0.61 -2.38 -20.14
CA PRO A 37 1.77 -2.94 -19.45
C PRO A 37 1.29 -3.81 -18.29
N ALA A 38 1.89 -4.99 -18.15
CA ALA A 38 1.52 -5.95 -17.12
C ALA A 38 1.42 -5.25 -15.75
N PRO A 39 0.44 -5.61 -14.89
CA PRO A 39 0.31 -5.03 -13.56
C PRO A 39 1.65 -5.14 -12.85
N ARG A 40 2.23 -4.00 -12.48
CA ARG A 40 3.47 -3.96 -11.70
C ARG A 40 3.14 -4.40 -10.28
N GLU A 41 2.98 -5.70 -10.08
CA GLU A 41 2.87 -6.30 -8.76
C GLU A 41 4.20 -6.04 -8.06
N ARG A 42 4.23 -5.01 -7.21
CA ARG A 42 5.38 -4.73 -6.35
C ARG A 42 5.55 -5.95 -5.47
N GLN A 43 6.59 -6.74 -5.72
CA GLN A 43 7.00 -7.80 -4.81
C GLN A 43 7.52 -7.14 -3.53
N TYR A 44 6.60 -6.89 -2.60
CA TYR A 44 6.94 -6.44 -1.26
C TYR A 44 7.72 -7.55 -0.57
N ARG A 45 8.79 -7.18 0.14
CA ARG A 45 9.49 -8.09 1.04
C ARG A 45 8.49 -8.60 2.08
N ALA A 46 8.76 -9.76 2.68
CA ALA A 46 7.98 -10.31 3.79
C ALA A 46 8.20 -9.50 5.10
N PHE A 47 7.98 -8.19 5.04
CA PHE A 47 8.04 -7.26 6.15
C PHE A 47 6.90 -6.25 6.04
N THR A 48 6.13 -6.14 7.10
CA THR A 48 4.92 -5.34 7.26
C THR A 48 5.03 -4.54 8.55
N ALA A 49 4.96 -3.22 8.42
CA ALA A 49 4.91 -2.29 9.53
C ALA A 49 3.47 -1.81 9.76
N CYS A 50 3.02 -1.84 11.01
CA CYS A 50 1.63 -1.57 11.36
C CYS A 50 1.51 -0.39 12.31
N LEU A 51 0.64 0.55 11.97
CA LEU A 51 0.34 1.74 12.76
C LEU A 51 -0.95 1.55 13.55
N LEU A 52 -0.91 1.77 14.86
CA LEU A 52 -2.08 1.86 15.72
C LEU A 52 -2.28 3.31 16.17
N THR A 53 -3.47 3.87 15.93
CA THR A 53 -3.77 5.28 16.21
C THR A 53 -5.00 5.43 17.10
N ASP A 54 -5.22 6.66 17.58
CA ASP A 54 -6.51 7.10 18.12
C ASP A 54 -7.62 7.06 17.05
N ASP A 55 -8.83 7.43 17.46
CA ASP A 55 -10.04 7.51 16.63
C ASP A 55 -9.94 8.51 15.47
N ARG A 56 -8.97 9.42 15.49
CA ARG A 56 -8.72 10.35 14.38
C ARG A 56 -7.95 9.70 13.24
N GLY A 57 -7.44 8.49 13.42
CA GLY A 57 -6.71 7.80 12.36
C GLY A 57 -5.49 8.59 11.89
N ILE A 58 -5.21 8.51 10.60
CA ILE A 58 -4.18 9.31 9.92
C ILE A 58 -4.60 10.78 9.67
N ALA A 59 -5.79 11.20 10.13
CA ALA A 59 -6.17 12.62 10.12
C ALA A 59 -5.59 13.38 11.32
N GLY A 60 -5.18 12.68 12.39
CA GLY A 60 -4.42 13.27 13.49
C GLY A 60 -3.03 13.71 13.05
N GLU A 61 -2.56 14.87 13.51
CA GLU A 61 -1.29 15.45 13.03
C GLU A 61 -0.07 14.55 13.26
N GLN A 62 0.06 14.01 14.48
CA GLN A 62 1.17 13.12 14.83
C GLN A 62 1.06 11.79 14.08
N ALA A 63 -0.13 11.18 14.02
CA ALA A 63 -0.37 9.94 13.31
C ALA A 63 -0.09 10.07 11.79
N ARG A 64 -0.44 11.23 11.20
CA ARG A 64 -0.12 11.55 9.81
C ARG A 64 1.39 11.59 9.58
N ALA A 65 2.15 12.25 10.45
CA ALA A 65 3.61 12.31 10.32
C ALA A 65 4.26 10.92 10.45
N VAL A 66 3.77 10.08 11.36
CA VAL A 66 4.21 8.70 11.50
C VAL A 66 3.90 7.89 10.24
N TRP A 67 2.68 8.03 9.71
CA TRP A 67 2.27 7.39 8.47
C TRP A 67 3.15 7.82 7.29
N ASP A 68 3.44 9.11 7.16
CA ASP A 68 4.31 9.63 6.11
C ASP A 68 5.73 9.03 6.20
N GLY A 69 6.28 8.88 7.41
CA GLY A 69 7.58 8.24 7.63
C GLY A 69 7.57 6.75 7.25
N MET A 70 6.51 6.02 7.63
CA MET A 70 6.31 4.63 7.23
C MET A 70 6.18 4.48 5.71
N GLN A 71 5.46 5.39 5.06
CA GLN A 71 5.28 5.40 3.60
C GLN A 71 6.63 5.61 2.89
N ARG A 72 7.50 6.49 3.40
CA ARG A 72 8.85 6.66 2.85
C ARG A 72 9.69 5.40 3.02
N ALA A 73 9.65 4.76 4.19
CA ALA A 73 10.32 3.47 4.42
C ALA A 73 9.77 2.36 3.50
N SER A 74 8.45 2.33 3.26
CA SER A 74 7.81 1.42 2.30
C SER A 74 8.38 1.58 0.89
N LEU A 75 8.54 2.83 0.43
CA LEU A 75 9.10 3.12 -0.88
C LEU A 75 10.58 2.76 -0.97
N ALA A 76 11.36 3.03 0.07
CA ALA A 76 12.81 2.78 0.09
C ALA A 76 13.16 1.28 0.21
N HIS A 77 12.42 0.54 1.04
CA HIS A 77 12.76 -0.84 1.40
C HIS A 77 11.80 -1.88 0.81
N SER A 78 10.80 -1.45 0.03
CA SER A 78 9.75 -2.32 -0.52
C SER A 78 9.07 -3.16 0.57
N ILE A 79 8.66 -2.49 1.65
CA ILE A 79 7.92 -3.12 2.76
C ILE A 79 6.44 -2.73 2.73
N GLN A 80 5.57 -3.58 3.25
CA GLN A 80 4.16 -3.26 3.38
C GLN A 80 3.93 -2.37 4.60
N VAL A 81 3.00 -1.43 4.49
CA VAL A 81 2.55 -0.60 5.62
C VAL A 81 1.03 -0.60 5.69
N GLN A 82 0.50 -0.62 6.90
CA GLN A 82 -0.94 -0.56 7.16
C GLN A 82 -1.22 0.19 8.46
N TYR A 83 -2.44 0.69 8.63
CA TYR A 83 -2.86 1.33 9.87
C TYR A 83 -4.20 0.77 10.36
N LEU A 84 -4.44 0.94 11.64
CA LEU A 84 -5.70 0.64 12.30
C LEU A 84 -5.98 1.73 13.34
N ALA A 85 -7.16 2.33 13.26
CA ALA A 85 -7.64 3.30 14.23
C ALA A 85 -8.44 2.59 15.33
N VAL A 86 -8.26 3.03 16.58
CA VAL A 86 -9.05 2.55 17.71
C VAL A 86 -10.37 3.31 17.72
N ASP A 87 -11.45 2.62 17.34
CA ASP A 87 -12.79 3.17 17.47
C ASP A 87 -13.31 3.04 18.90
N GLY A 88 -14.15 3.99 19.31
CA GLY A 88 -14.80 3.99 20.62
C GLY A 88 -13.94 4.61 21.73
N PRO A 89 -14.10 4.16 22.99
CA PRO A 89 -13.40 4.77 24.12
C PRO A 89 -11.88 4.78 23.96
N GLN A 90 -11.26 5.94 24.11
CA GLN A 90 -9.81 6.08 24.01
C GLN A 90 -9.14 5.67 25.33
N THR A 91 -9.11 4.35 25.60
CA THR A 91 -8.43 3.74 26.74
C THR A 91 -7.56 2.56 26.29
N ALA A 92 -6.49 2.26 27.04
CA ALA A 92 -5.64 1.11 26.76
C ALA A 92 -6.41 -0.22 26.74
N ALA A 93 -7.40 -0.37 27.63
CA ALA A 93 -8.25 -1.55 27.68
C ALA A 93 -9.07 -1.75 26.39
N ASN A 94 -9.62 -0.68 25.81
CA ASN A 94 -10.32 -0.75 24.53
C ASN A 94 -9.35 -1.01 23.37
N ALA A 95 -8.24 -0.29 23.34
CA ALA A 95 -7.21 -0.41 22.30
C ALA A 95 -6.52 -1.79 22.27
N ALA A 96 -6.54 -2.55 23.37
CA ALA A 96 -5.93 -3.88 23.46
C ALA A 96 -6.42 -4.86 22.38
N ALA A 97 -7.71 -4.85 22.04
CA ALA A 97 -8.25 -5.72 20.99
C ALA A 97 -7.71 -5.36 19.60
N TYR A 98 -7.57 -4.06 19.33
CA TYR A 98 -7.02 -3.54 18.07
C TYR A 98 -5.53 -3.88 17.95
N PHE A 99 -4.76 -3.66 19.02
CA PHE A 99 -3.36 -4.10 19.10
C PHE A 99 -3.20 -5.60 18.84
N ASN A 100 -3.99 -6.44 19.51
CA ASN A 100 -3.95 -7.90 19.31
C ASN A 100 -4.25 -8.28 17.84
N SER A 101 -5.17 -7.56 17.19
CA SER A 101 -5.49 -7.82 15.79
C SER A 101 -4.32 -7.51 14.84
N LEU A 102 -3.52 -6.47 15.13
CA LEU A 102 -2.31 -6.16 14.37
C LEU A 102 -1.25 -7.23 14.59
N ALA A 103 -1.03 -7.63 15.84
CA ALA A 103 -0.08 -8.70 16.17
C ALA A 103 -0.38 -10.02 15.43
N LEU A 104 -1.67 -10.37 15.31
CA LEU A 104 -2.11 -11.58 14.60
C LEU A 104 -2.05 -11.46 13.07
N ARG A 105 -2.03 -10.24 12.51
CA ARG A 105 -1.91 -9.97 11.07
C ARG A 105 -0.47 -10.07 10.55
N GLN A 106 0.43 -10.69 11.31
CA GLN A 106 1.84 -10.87 10.96
C GLN A 106 2.57 -9.55 10.65
N CYS A 107 2.24 -8.47 11.36
CA CYS A 107 3.12 -7.31 11.42
C CYS A 107 4.48 -7.77 12.01
N GLN A 108 5.61 -7.21 11.58
CA GLN A 108 6.90 -7.43 12.24
C GLN A 108 7.28 -6.26 13.15
N VAL A 109 6.65 -5.10 12.93
CA VAL A 109 6.73 -3.94 13.82
C VAL A 109 5.33 -3.35 14.01
N VAL A 110 5.02 -2.99 15.26
CA VAL A 110 3.83 -2.22 15.62
C VAL A 110 4.25 -0.89 16.19
N ILE A 111 3.76 0.19 15.59
CA ILE A 111 4.00 1.57 15.98
C ILE A 111 2.69 2.12 16.55
N ALA A 112 2.71 2.65 17.76
CA ALA A 112 1.54 3.24 18.40
C ALA A 112 1.69 4.75 18.57
N VAL A 113 0.61 5.48 18.28
CA VAL A 113 0.52 6.94 18.40
C VAL A 113 -0.70 7.30 19.24
N GLY A 114 -0.46 8.08 20.29
CA GLY A 114 -1.49 8.45 21.27
C GLY A 114 -1.51 7.54 22.49
N GLU A 115 -2.09 8.04 23.57
CA GLU A 115 -2.03 7.43 24.90
C GLU A 115 -2.69 6.04 24.95
N ALA A 116 -3.91 5.91 24.42
CA ALA A 116 -4.63 4.63 24.44
C ALA A 116 -3.95 3.54 23.57
N PRO A 117 -3.57 3.81 22.30
CA PRO A 117 -2.73 2.90 21.53
C PRO A 117 -1.40 2.54 22.20
N GLY A 118 -0.70 3.55 22.74
CA GLY A 118 0.60 3.37 23.38
C GLY A 118 0.52 2.48 24.61
N GLY A 119 -0.44 2.76 25.50
CA GLY A 119 -0.70 1.94 26.69
C GLY A 119 -1.05 0.50 26.32
N ALA A 120 -1.94 0.29 25.36
CA ALA A 120 -2.31 -1.06 24.90
C ALA A 120 -1.13 -1.86 24.34
N LEU A 121 -0.24 -1.20 23.60
CA LEU A 121 0.98 -1.79 23.08
C LEU A 121 1.94 -2.16 24.22
N VAL A 122 2.19 -1.25 25.17
CA VAL A 122 3.08 -1.50 26.32
C VAL A 122 2.57 -2.63 27.20
N ASP A 123 1.27 -2.63 27.52
CA ASP A 123 0.62 -3.68 28.32
C ASP A 123 0.56 -5.03 27.59
N GLY A 124 0.75 -5.04 26.27
CA GLY A 124 0.55 -6.22 25.42
C GLY A 124 1.77 -6.80 24.74
N LYS A 125 2.89 -6.09 24.75
CA LYS A 125 4.12 -6.50 24.05
C LYS A 125 4.59 -7.91 24.43
N ASP A 126 4.50 -8.29 25.71
CA ASP A 126 5.05 -9.56 26.18
C ASP A 126 4.25 -10.77 25.69
N ARG A 127 3.02 -10.56 25.19
CA ARG A 127 2.20 -11.62 24.56
C ARG A 127 2.69 -11.99 23.17
N PHE A 128 3.48 -11.12 22.51
CA PHE A 128 3.92 -11.31 21.14
C PHE A 128 5.43 -11.05 20.98
N PRO A 129 6.30 -11.83 21.63
CA PRO A 129 7.74 -11.55 21.72
C PRO A 129 8.50 -11.56 20.38
N GLY A 130 7.87 -12.00 19.27
CA GLY A 130 8.44 -11.95 17.93
C GLY A 130 8.27 -10.59 17.22
N LEU A 131 7.55 -9.64 17.83
CA LEU A 131 7.31 -8.32 17.26
C LEU A 131 8.29 -7.29 17.81
N ARG A 132 8.48 -6.23 17.03
CA ARG A 132 9.16 -5.00 17.48
C ARG A 132 8.13 -3.91 17.73
N TYR A 133 8.45 -3.04 18.68
CA TYR A 133 7.49 -2.08 19.21
C TYR A 133 8.05 -0.67 19.18
N VAL A 134 7.23 0.28 18.73
CA VAL A 134 7.56 1.70 18.70
C VAL A 134 6.42 2.49 19.32
N VAL A 135 6.73 3.44 20.20
CA VAL A 135 5.77 4.45 20.66
C VAL A 135 6.26 5.83 20.27
N VAL A 136 5.34 6.71 19.87
CA VAL A 136 5.65 8.07 19.41
C VAL A 136 5.05 9.11 20.34
N GLY A 137 5.84 10.12 20.71
CA GLY A 137 5.45 11.18 21.63
C GLY A 137 5.71 10.88 23.11
N GLU A 138 6.19 9.67 23.42
CA GLU A 138 6.67 9.33 24.76
C GLU A 138 8.09 9.83 24.95
N THR A 139 8.47 10.25 26.16
CA THR A 139 9.84 10.73 26.45
C THR A 139 10.58 9.85 27.44
N ALA A 140 9.85 9.04 28.21
CA ALA A 140 10.44 8.08 29.13
C ALA A 140 10.87 6.81 28.38
N PRO A 141 12.05 6.24 28.69
CA PRO A 141 12.42 4.93 28.19
C PRO A 141 11.42 3.86 28.62
N LEU A 142 11.15 2.91 27.73
CA LEU A 142 10.27 1.77 27.96
C LEU A 142 11.01 0.48 27.62
N ASP A 143 10.95 -0.50 28.51
CA ASP A 143 11.68 -1.75 28.32
C ASP A 143 11.14 -2.56 27.13
N GLY A 144 12.02 -2.95 26.21
CA GLY A 144 11.66 -3.65 24.99
C GLY A 144 10.83 -2.84 23.98
N VAL A 145 10.77 -1.51 24.11
CA VAL A 145 10.02 -0.62 23.21
C VAL A 145 10.91 0.53 22.75
N THR A 146 10.98 0.77 21.44
CA THR A 146 11.66 1.95 20.88
C THR A 146 10.78 3.18 21.08
N VAL A 147 11.36 4.25 21.61
CA VAL A 147 10.66 5.51 21.86
C VAL A 147 11.10 6.54 20.82
N VAL A 148 10.13 7.16 20.15
CA VAL A 148 10.32 8.31 19.25
C VAL A 148 9.80 9.55 19.98
N PRO A 149 10.66 10.29 20.70
CA PRO A 149 10.24 11.42 21.54
C PRO A 149 9.87 12.68 20.76
N GLU A 150 10.13 12.70 19.45
CA GLU A 150 9.83 13.81 18.58
C GLU A 150 8.33 14.12 18.56
N THR A 151 7.99 15.41 18.58
CA THR A 151 6.60 15.88 18.52
C THR A 151 6.30 16.70 17.27
N THR A 152 7.32 17.28 16.64
CA THR A 152 7.18 18.04 15.39
C THR A 152 7.09 17.10 14.19
N ALA A 153 6.14 17.33 13.29
CA ALA A 153 5.84 16.44 12.17
C ALA A 153 7.07 16.03 11.34
N ASP A 154 7.94 16.97 10.95
CA ASP A 154 9.11 16.64 10.12
C ASP A 154 10.11 15.71 10.81
N ARG A 155 10.32 15.92 12.12
CA ARG A 155 11.22 15.07 12.90
C ARG A 155 10.60 13.71 13.18
N VAL A 156 9.32 13.65 13.50
CA VAL A 156 8.57 12.38 13.64
C VAL A 156 8.67 11.57 12.35
N THR A 157 8.40 12.21 11.20
CA THR A 157 8.48 11.57 9.89
C THR A 157 9.86 10.96 9.65
N SER A 158 10.92 11.72 9.90
CA SER A 158 12.30 11.30 9.66
C SER A 158 12.74 10.21 10.64
N ALA A 159 12.38 10.33 11.92
CA ALA A 159 12.70 9.35 12.95
C ALA A 159 12.01 8.00 12.70
N VAL A 160 10.74 8.03 12.31
CA VAL A 160 9.98 6.82 11.97
C VAL A 160 10.51 6.17 10.70
N GLU A 161 10.81 6.95 9.66
CA GLU A 161 11.42 6.45 8.42
C GLU A 161 12.72 5.68 8.71
N ASN A 162 13.63 6.28 9.48
CA ASN A 162 14.90 5.66 9.84
C ASN A 162 14.70 4.41 10.70
N THR A 163 13.88 4.49 11.75
CA THR A 163 13.61 3.38 12.67
C THR A 163 13.04 2.17 11.93
N VAL A 164 12.04 2.40 11.07
CA VAL A 164 11.40 1.33 10.30
C VAL A 164 12.35 0.77 9.24
N GLY A 165 13.16 1.62 8.60
CA GLY A 165 14.17 1.20 7.62
C GLY A 165 15.25 0.30 8.22
N GLU A 166 15.77 0.66 9.39
CA GLU A 166 16.70 -0.19 10.17
C GLU A 166 16.06 -1.53 10.55
N MET A 167 14.78 -1.52 10.92
CA MET A 167 14.06 -2.74 11.24
C MET A 167 13.80 -3.64 10.02
N ALA A 168 13.50 -3.04 8.87
CA ALA A 168 13.28 -3.75 7.61
C ALA A 168 14.56 -4.42 7.08
N THR A 169 15.71 -3.78 7.28
CA THR A 169 17.01 -4.30 6.82
C THR A 169 17.58 -5.38 7.75
N SER A 170 17.30 -5.31 9.05
CA SER A 170 17.72 -6.31 10.03
C SER A 170 16.87 -7.59 10.02
N GLY A 171 15.64 -7.55 9.51
CA GLY A 171 14.69 -8.67 9.52
C GLY A 171 14.62 -9.49 8.22
N GLY A 172 15.34 -9.10 7.17
CA GLY A 172 15.34 -9.80 5.89
C GLY A 172 16.46 -10.83 5.79
N ASN A 173 16.18 -12.07 6.23
CA ASN A 173 16.95 -13.27 5.88
C ASN A 173 16.02 -14.26 5.18
#